data_AF-A0A946AUX6-F1
#
_entry.id   AF-A0A946AUX6-F1
#
_cell.length_a   1.000
_cell.length_b   1.000
_cell.length_c   1.000
_cell.angle_alpha   90.00
_cell.angle_beta   90.00
_cell.angle_gamma   90.00
#
_symmetry.space_group_name_H-M   'P 1'
#
loop_
_entity.id
_entity.type
_entity.pdbx_description
1 polymer ?
#
loop_
_entity_poly.entity_id
_entity_poly.type
_entity_poly.pdbx_seq_one_letter_code
_entity_poly.pdbx_strand_id
1 'polypeptide(L)' 'KGSRSVTVNFEEQLMVITGMIRPSDIDFDNTIPSSLIANASITYTGDGVIAEEQRVGWLVRALSYVWPF' A
#
# COMPACT_ATOMS: atom_id res chain seq x y z
N LYS A 1 -4.78 15.94 7.28
CA LYS A 1 -4.02 14.91 6.51
C LYS A 1 -2.94 14.36 7.42
N GLY A 2 -2.94 13.06 7.70
CA GLY A 2 -1.93 12.41 8.52
C GLY A 2 -1.07 11.47 7.66
N SER A 3 0.23 11.38 7.94
CA SER A 3 1.14 10.45 7.25
C SER A 3 2.02 9.76 8.27
N ARG A 4 2.20 8.45 8.12
CA ARG A 4 3.11 7.64 8.93
C ARG A 4 4.01 6.84 8.00
N SER A 5 5.32 7.05 8.10
CA SER A 5 6.30 6.19 7.43
C SER A 5 6.53 4.94 8.29
N VAL A 6 6.49 3.76 7.68
CA VAL A 6 6.76 2.47 8.33
C VAL A 6 7.71 1.69 7.44
N THR A 7 8.85 1.26 7.98
CA THR A 7 9.78 0.40 7.27
C THR A 7 9.33 -1.05 7.42
N VAL A 8 9.02 -1.73 6.33
CA VAL A 8 8.65 -3.16 6.30
C VAL A 8 9.61 -3.86 5.35
N ASN A 9 10.23 -4.96 5.78
CA ASN A 9 11.17 -5.74 4.95
C ASN A 9 12.30 -4.93 4.31
N PHE A 10 12.87 -3.95 5.04
CA PHE A 10 13.92 -3.04 4.57
C PHE A 10 13.51 -2.06 3.46
N GLU A 11 12.23 -2.01 3.11
CA GLU A 11 11.66 -1.03 2.19
C GLU A 11 10.91 0.06 2.97
N GLU A 12 11.11 1.32 2.59
CA GLU A 12 10.34 2.42 3.14
C GLU A 12 8.93 2.42 2.53
N GLN A 13 7.93 2.15 3.37
CA GLN A 13 6.53 2.22 2.97
C GLN A 13 5.90 3.47 3.59
N LEU A 14 5.47 4.38 2.73
CA LEU A 14 4.72 5.56 3.14
C LEU A 14 3.24 5.18 3.23
N MET A 15 2.71 5.14 4.45
CA MET A 15 1.28 5.01 4.69
C MET A 15 0.66 6.40 4.87
N VAL A 16 -0.21 6.79 3.94
CA VAL A 16 -0.93 8.07 3.99
C VAL A 16 -2.37 7.81 4.40
N ILE A 17 -2.83 8.51 5.45
CA ILE A 17 -4.21 8.46 5.93
C ILE A 17 -4.89 9.80 5.64
N THR A 18 -6.01 9.74 4.94
CA THR A 18 -6.85 10.90 4.62
C THR A 18 -8.27 10.66 5.10
N GLY A 19 -8.98 11.73 5.42
CA GLY A 19 -10.36 11.68 5.90
C GLY A 19 -10.81 13.04 6.43
N MET A 20 -12.09 13.12 6.78
CA MET A 20 -12.71 14.30 7.37
C MET A 20 -13.02 14.03 8.84
N ILE A 21 -12.63 14.96 9.71
CA ILE A 21 -12.82 14.87 11.16
C ILE A 21 -13.54 16.14 11.61
N ARG A 22 -14.56 15.99 12.45
CA ARG A 22 -15.25 17.15 13.06
C ARG A 22 -14.46 17.61 14.28
N PRO A 23 -14.36 18.92 14.54
CA PRO A 23 -13.64 19.42 15.72
C PRO A 23 -14.16 18.90 17.07
N SER A 24 -15.45 18.55 17.14
CA SER A 24 -16.09 17.97 18.33
C SER A 24 -15.63 16.54 18.66
N ASP A 25 -15.04 15.85 17.70
CA ASP A 25 -14.64 14.44 17.81
C ASP A 25 -13.15 14.31 18.21
N ILE A 26 -12.49 15.43 18.53
CA ILE A 26 -11.10 15.49 18.98
C ILE A 26 -11.10 15.50 20.52
N ASP A 27 -10.53 14.47 21.12
CA ASP A 27 -10.39 14.39 22.58
C ASP A 27 -9.39 15.45 23.10
N PHE A 28 -9.45 15.75 24.40
CA PHE A 28 -8.60 16.76 25.05
C PHE A 28 -7.10 16.46 24.95
N ASP A 29 -6.73 15.20 24.72
CA ASP A 29 -5.36 14.73 24.48
C ASP A 29 -4.94 14.82 23.00
N ASN A 30 -5.78 15.41 22.14
CA ASN A 30 -5.63 15.45 20.67
C ASN A 30 -5.67 14.06 20.01
N THR A 31 -6.30 13.09 20.65
CA THR A 31 -6.57 11.77 20.08
C THR A 31 -7.93 11.75 19.40
N ILE A 32 -8.03 11.01 18.29
CA ILE A 32 -9.31 10.76 17.60
C ILE A 32 -9.41 9.25 17.31
N PRO A 33 -10.48 8.57 17.77
CA PRO A 33 -10.77 7.20 17.35
C PRO A 33 -10.91 7.07 15.84
N SER A 34 -10.30 6.03 15.25
CA SER A 34 -10.34 5.81 13.79
C SER A 34 -11.75 5.66 13.22
N SER A 35 -12.70 5.20 14.04
CA SER A 35 -14.14 5.09 13.70
C SER A 35 -14.83 6.42 13.46
N LEU A 36 -14.27 7.53 13.96
CA LEU A 36 -14.83 8.88 13.80
C LEU A 36 -14.27 9.61 12.58
N ILE A 37 -13.41 8.95 11.78
CA ILE A 37 -12.86 9.52 10.55
C ILE A 37 -13.82 9.21 9.39
N ALA A 38 -14.57 10.22 8.95
CA ALA A 38 -15.47 10.09 7.80
C ALA A 38 -14.67 10.01 6.48
N ASN A 39 -15.11 9.15 5.56
CA ASN A 39 -14.45 8.91 4.27
C ASN A 39 -12.95 8.59 4.41
N ALA A 40 -12.61 7.79 5.42
CA ALA A 40 -11.22 7.39 5.64
C ALA A 40 -10.68 6.65 4.41
N SER A 41 -9.55 7.11 3.86
CA SER A 41 -8.81 6.44 2.80
C SER A 41 -7.36 6.25 3.24
N ILE A 42 -6.90 5.00 3.08
CA ILE A 42 -5.55 4.56 3.42
C ILE A 42 -4.86 4.22 2.10
N THR A 43 -3.74 4.90 1.83
CA THR A 43 -2.91 4.62 0.66
C THR A 43 -1.54 4.16 1.13
N TYR A 44 -1.10 3.02 0.58
CA TYR A 44 0.26 2.51 0.74
C TYR A 44 1.05 2.90 -0.50
N THR A 45 2.07 3.73 -0.32
CA THR A 45 3.04 4.06 -1.37
C THR A 45 4.38 3.50 -0.95
N GLY A 46 4.84 2.48 -1.65
CA GLY A 46 6.21 1.96 -1.62
C GLY A 46 6.57 1.53 -3.04
N ASP A 47 7.86 1.40 -3.35
CA ASP A 47 8.32 0.81 -4.61
C ASP A 47 7.89 -0.67 -4.63
N GLY A 48 6.64 -0.90 -4.99
CA GLY A 48 6.03 -2.22 -4.92
C GLY A 48 6.72 -3.16 -5.89
N VAL A 49 7.46 -4.13 -5.36
CA VAL A 49 7.78 -5.38 -6.05
C VAL A 49 6.52 -6.25 -6.12
N ILE A 50 5.46 -5.76 -6.75
CA ILE A 50 4.30 -6.57 -7.16
C ILE A 50 4.03 -6.27 -8.64
N ALA A 51 5.03 -6.52 -9.49
CA ALA A 51 4.85 -6.43 -10.94
C ALA A 51 5.73 -7.37 -11.76
N GLU A 52 6.49 -8.31 -11.17
CA GLU A 52 7.43 -9.12 -11.96
C GLU A 52 7.26 -10.65 -11.93
N GLU A 53 6.21 -11.17 -11.30
CA GLU A 53 5.83 -12.59 -11.43
C GLU A 53 4.89 -12.86 -12.62
N GLN A 54 4.78 -11.93 -13.58
CA GLN A 54 4.04 -12.13 -14.84
C GLN A 54 4.93 -12.12 -16.08
N ARG A 55 6.26 -12.06 -15.93
CA ARG A 55 7.13 -12.38 -17.07
C ARG A 55 7.24 -13.89 -17.14
N VAL A 56 6.51 -14.50 -18.08
CA VAL A 56 6.77 -15.87 -18.53
C VAL A 56 8.28 -16.03 -18.66
N GLY A 57 8.87 -16.82 -17.76
CA GLY A 57 10.30 -16.93 -17.59
C GLY A 57 10.96 -17.29 -18.92
N TRP A 58 12.20 -16.85 -19.13
CA TRP A 58 12.96 -17.15 -20.35
C TRP A 58 12.97 -18.67 -20.65
N LEU A 59 12.98 -19.50 -19.60
CA LEU A 59 12.94 -20.95 -19.70
C LEU A 59 11.62 -21.47 -20.29
N VAL A 60 10.48 -20.90 -19.88
CA VAL A 60 9.16 -21.27 -20.41
C VAL A 60 9.04 -20.87 -21.89
N ARG A 61 9.61 -19.73 -22.29
CA ARG A 61 9.69 -19.32 -23.70
C ARG A 61 10.59 -20.26 -24.51
N ALA A 62 11.76 -20.63 -23.97
CA ALA A 62 12.67 -21.55 -24.62
C ALA A 62 12.04 -22.94 -24.83
N LEU A 63 11.31 -23.45 -23.84
CA LEU A 63 10.62 -24.73 -23.95
C LEU A 63 9.50 -24.69 -25.01
N SER A 64 8.73 -23.59 -25.07
CA SER A 64 7.70 -23.40 -26.11
C SER A 64 8.26 -23.31 -27.53
N TYR A 65 9.51 -22.89 -27.70
CA TYR A 65 10.18 -22.85 -29.00
C TYR A 65 10.66 -24.24 -29.44
N VAL A 66 11.11 -25.07 -28.49
CA VAL A 66 11.63 -26.42 -28.77
C VAL A 66 10.50 -27.44 -28.97
N TRP A 67 9.36 -27.27 -28.32
CA TRP A 67 8.18 -28.13 -28.48
C TRP A 67 6.91 -27.33 -28.79
N PRO A 68 6.61 -27.09 -30.07
CA PRO A 68 5.41 -26.36 -30.50
C PRO A 68 4.17 -27.26 -30.76
N PHE A 69 4.07 -28.45 -30.14
CA PHE A 69 2.95 -29.38 -30.35
C PHE A 69 2.50 -30.08 -29.05
#